data_AF-B1BZC2-F1
#
_entry.id   AF-B1BZC2-F1
#
_cell.length_a   1.000
_cell.length_b   1.000
_cell.length_c   1.000
_cell.angle_alpha   90.00
_cell.angle_beta   90.00
_cell.angle_gamma   90.00
#
_symmetry.space_group_name_H-M   'P 1'
#
loop_
_entity.id
_entity.type
_entity.pdbx_description
1 polymer ?
#
loop_
_entity_poly.entity_id
_entity_poly.type
_entity_poly.pdbx_seq_one_letter_code
_entity_poly.pdbx_strand_id
1 'polypeptide(L)'
;MIIDQEELTKLCKYLYLKFFDYKDIVLNDIDIKISDSIYINANLNYYGIDTKVQAKVDLRVENDLIVDIDGIAKYGFINLSVNKILKEMIKDYQDIEITDRGVIVLNDFLKSVELKNGHVCIELK
;
A
#
# COMPACT_ATOMS: atom_id res chain seq x y z
N MET A 1 10.75 15.23 -4.08
CA MET A 1 9.31 15.46 -3.80
C MET A 1 9.05 15.11 -2.35
N ILE A 2 8.26 15.92 -1.64
CA ILE A 2 7.84 15.64 -0.27
C ILE A 2 6.34 15.45 -0.33
N ILE A 3 5.85 14.34 0.22
CA ILE A 3 4.42 14.03 0.32
C ILE A 3 4.10 13.91 1.80
N ASP A 4 3.14 14.69 2.29
CA ASP A 4 2.66 14.55 3.66
C ASP A 4 1.62 13.43 3.81
N GLN A 5 1.26 13.12 5.05
CA GLN A 5 0.28 12.07 5.37
C GLN A 5 -1.10 12.31 4.73
N GLU A 6 -1.56 13.55 4.67
CA GLU A 6 -2.88 13.88 4.13
C GLU A 6 -2.88 13.72 2.61
N GLU A 7 -1.84 14.21 1.94
CA GLU A 7 -1.61 14.04 0.51
C GLU A 7 -1.50 12.57 0.12
N LEU A 8 -0.74 11.78 0.89
CA LEU A 8 -0.64 10.34 0.66
C LEU A 8 -2.01 9.65 0.80
N THR A 9 -2.79 10.03 1.82
CA THR A 9 -4.15 9.49 2.02
C THR A 9 -5.07 9.84 0.85
N LYS A 10 -5.02 11.08 0.36
CA LYS A 10 -5.78 11.51 -0.83
C LYS A 10 -5.37 10.72 -2.07
N LEU A 11 -4.06 10.54 -2.28
CA LEU A 11 -3.53 9.75 -3.39
C LEU A 11 -4.02 8.29 -3.31
N CYS A 12 -3.95 7.66 -2.14
CA CYS A 12 -4.46 6.30 -1.94
C CYS A 12 -5.95 6.18 -2.26
N LYS A 13 -6.79 7.12 -1.80
CA LYS A 13 -8.23 7.14 -2.13
C LYS A 13 -8.46 7.31 -3.63
N TYR A 14 -7.70 8.19 -4.29
CA TYR A 14 -7.79 8.40 -5.73
C TYR A 14 -7.40 7.15 -6.53
N LEU A 15 -6.29 6.52 -6.18
CA LEU A 15 -5.83 5.28 -6.82
C LEU A 15 -6.80 4.13 -6.55
N TYR A 16 -7.37 4.05 -5.34
CA TYR A 16 -8.39 3.07 -5.01
C TYR A 16 -9.57 3.15 -5.99
N LEU A 17 -10.14 4.33 -6.19
CA LEU A 17 -11.22 4.52 -7.18
C LEU A 17 -10.78 4.09 -8.58
N LYS A 18 -9.56 4.43 -9.00
CA LYS A 18 -9.10 4.01 -10.34
C LYS A 18 -8.96 2.50 -10.54
N PHE A 19 -8.54 1.77 -9.51
CA PHE A 19 -8.21 0.35 -9.66
C PHE A 19 -9.29 -0.60 -9.10
N PHE A 20 -10.23 -0.10 -8.29
CA PHE A 20 -11.17 -0.91 -7.53
C PHE A 20 -12.65 -0.52 -7.70
N ASP A 21 -12.99 0.54 -8.45
CA ASP A 21 -14.38 1.03 -8.67
C ASP A 21 -15.31 0.03 -9.40
N TYR A 22 -14.78 -1.11 -9.86
CA TYR A 22 -15.55 -2.20 -10.50
C TYR A 22 -15.68 -3.47 -9.67
N LYS A 23 -15.07 -3.52 -8.49
CA LYS A 23 -15.13 -4.68 -7.59
C LYS A 23 -16.12 -4.31 -6.49
N ASP A 24 -16.96 -5.24 -6.03
CA ASP A 24 -17.93 -5.05 -4.94
C ASP A 24 -17.27 -4.77 -3.56
N ILE A 25 -16.16 -4.02 -3.57
CA ILE A 25 -15.35 -3.54 -2.46
C ILE A 25 -15.58 -2.03 -2.41
N VAL A 26 -16.22 -1.56 -1.36
CA VAL A 26 -16.42 -0.13 -1.10
C VAL A 26 -15.44 0.28 -0.01
N LEU A 27 -14.61 1.29 -0.28
CA LEU A 27 -13.76 1.90 0.73
C LEU A 27 -14.59 2.89 1.55
N ASN A 28 -14.90 2.53 2.79
CA ASN A 28 -15.65 3.39 3.71
C ASN A 28 -14.73 4.43 4.35
N ASP A 29 -13.57 3.98 4.83
CA ASP A 29 -12.60 4.83 5.50
C ASP A 29 -11.17 4.28 5.38
N ILE A 30 -10.19 5.18 5.36
CA ILE A 30 -8.77 4.85 5.40
C ILE A 30 -8.03 5.91 6.22
N ASP A 31 -7.25 5.42 7.17
CA ASP A 31 -6.30 6.17 7.96
C ASP A 31 -4.89 5.67 7.64
N ILE A 32 -4.00 6.59 7.30
CA ILE A 32 -2.59 6.30 7.02
C ILE A 32 -1.76 7.10 8.00
N LYS A 33 -0.79 6.46 8.65
CA LYS A 33 0.18 7.12 9.53
C LYS A 33 1.60 6.88 9.04
N ILE A 34 2.38 7.95 8.92
CA ILE A 34 3.79 7.88 8.51
C ILE A 34 4.70 8.11 9.73
N SER A 35 5.62 7.18 9.97
CA SER A 35 6.65 7.27 11.02
C SER A 35 7.94 6.62 10.50
N ASP A 36 8.51 5.64 11.19
CA ASP A 36 9.61 4.81 10.66
C ASP A 36 9.12 3.82 9.58
N SER A 37 7.80 3.61 9.55
CA SER A 37 7.07 2.81 8.57
C SER A 37 5.76 3.52 8.23
N ILE A 38 5.09 3.08 7.17
CA ILE A 38 3.73 3.51 6.84
C ILE A 38 2.74 2.49 7.42
N TYR A 39 1.83 2.95 8.26
CA TYR A 39 0.77 2.12 8.83
C TYR A 39 -0.56 2.49 8.18
N ILE A 40 -1.31 1.49 7.76
CA ILE A 40 -2.59 1.65 7.07
C ILE A 40 -3.66 0.92 7.88
N ASN A 41 -4.73 1.64 8.22
CA ASN A 41 -5.98 1.07 8.72
C ASN A 41 -7.08 1.44 7.75
N ALA A 42 -7.78 0.45 7.19
CA ALA A 42 -8.90 0.70 6.30
C ALA A 42 -10.13 -0.11 6.71
N ASN A 43 -11.29 0.51 6.58
CA ASN A 43 -12.58 -0.14 6.68
C ASN A 43 -13.18 -0.22 5.28
N LEU A 44 -13.43 -1.44 4.83
CA LEU A 44 -14.01 -1.75 3.53
C LEU A 44 -15.35 -2.46 3.76
N ASN A 45 -16.27 -2.35 2.82
CA ASN A 45 -17.38 -3.28 2.68
C ASN A 45 -17.12 -4.14 1.45
N TYR A 46 -16.92 -5.44 1.64
CA TYR A 46 -16.72 -6.38 0.53
C TYR A 46 -17.91 -7.33 0.47
N TYR A 47 -18.69 -7.29 -0.62
CA TYR A 47 -19.92 -8.08 -0.76
C TYR A 47 -20.90 -7.98 0.43
N GLY A 48 -21.08 -6.78 0.99
CA GLY A 48 -21.96 -6.56 2.14
C GLY A 48 -21.36 -6.95 3.49
N ILE A 49 -20.10 -7.40 3.53
CA ILE A 49 -19.42 -7.80 4.77
C ILE A 49 -18.38 -6.75 5.16
N ASP A 50 -18.48 -6.29 6.41
CA ASP A 50 -17.51 -5.39 7.01
C ASP A 50 -16.13 -6.05 7.06
N THR A 51 -15.18 -5.39 6.42
CA THR A 51 -13.82 -5.89 6.24
C THR A 51 -12.83 -4.88 6.77
N LYS A 52 -12.02 -5.29 7.74
CA LYS A 52 -11.00 -4.42 8.35
C LYS A 52 -9.63 -4.83 7.85
N VAL A 53 -8.88 -3.87 7.31
CA VAL A 53 -7.51 -4.08 6.85
C VAL A 53 -6.57 -3.31 7.76
N GLN A 54 -5.56 -3.99 8.26
CA GLN A 54 -4.45 -3.40 9.00
C GLN A 54 -3.16 -3.84 8.36
N ALA A 55 -2.32 -2.89 7.95
CA ALA A 55 -1.06 -3.18 7.29
C ALA A 55 0.06 -2.26 7.76
N LYS A 56 1.27 -2.79 7.71
CA LYS A 56 2.53 -2.08 7.87
C LYS A 56 3.30 -2.20 6.57
N VAL A 57 3.79 -1.07 6.06
CA VAL A 57 4.58 -0.97 4.84
C VAL A 57 5.92 -0.35 5.17
N ASP A 58 6.99 -1.06 4.81
CA ASP A 58 8.37 -0.60 4.90
C ASP A 58 8.89 -0.35 3.49
N LEU A 59 9.54 0.81 3.29
CA LEU A 59 10.07 1.23 1.99
C LEU A 59 11.59 1.30 2.06
N ARG A 60 12.28 0.76 1.06
CA ARG A 60 13.73 0.95 0.89
C ARG A 60 14.09 1.08 -0.59
N VAL A 61 15.15 1.81 -0.87
CA VAL A 61 15.73 1.91 -2.22
C VAL A 61 17.10 1.24 -2.19
N GLU A 62 17.27 0.23 -3.03
CA GLU A 62 18.58 -0.38 -3.30
C GLU A 62 19.01 0.00 -4.72
N ASN A 63 18.69 -0.84 -5.71
CA ASN A 63 18.70 -0.43 -7.13
C ASN A 63 17.30 0.03 -7.59
N ASP A 64 16.28 -0.62 -7.02
CA ASP A 64 14.86 -0.39 -7.26
C ASP A 64 14.15 -0.06 -5.94
N LEU A 65 12.87 0.33 -6.02
CA LEU A 65 12.04 0.54 -4.85
C LEU A 65 11.52 -0.81 -4.33
N ILE A 66 11.94 -1.19 -3.14
CA ILE A 66 11.46 -2.38 -2.45
C ILE A 66 10.38 -1.97 -1.46
N VAL A 67 9.23 -2.62 -1.56
CA VAL A 67 8.03 -2.38 -0.74
C VAL A 67 7.70 -3.67 0.01
N ASP A 68 8.08 -3.73 1.28
CA ASP A 68 7.74 -4.84 2.17
C ASP A 68 6.40 -4.54 2.86
N ILE A 69 5.43 -5.45 2.73
CA ILE A 69 4.08 -5.25 3.24
C ILE A 69 3.67 -6.46 4.07
N ASP A 70 3.30 -6.21 5.31
CA ASP A 70 2.69 -7.20 6.19
C ASP A 70 1.38 -6.68 6.76
N GLY A 71 0.45 -7.57 7.07
CA GLY A 71 -0.86 -7.18 7.56
C GLY A 71 -1.93 -8.24 7.45
N ILE A 72 -3.08 -7.93 8.05
CA ILE A 72 -4.25 -8.79 8.10
C ILE A 72 -5.46 -8.04 7.55
N ALA A 73 -6.18 -8.68 6.64
CA ALA A 73 -7.52 -8.31 6.23
C ALA A 73 -8.52 -9.26 6.91
N LYS A 74 -9.33 -8.74 7.82
CA LYS A 74 -10.38 -9.49 8.50
C LYS A 74 -11.69 -9.31 7.74
N TYR A 75 -12.16 -10.38 7.10
CA TYR A 75 -13.41 -10.48 6.36
C TYR A 75 -14.41 -11.33 7.15
N GLY A 76 -15.33 -10.69 7.88
CA GLY A 76 -16.19 -11.39 8.85
C GLY A 76 -15.36 -12.13 9.92
N PHE A 77 -15.37 -13.46 9.88
CA PHE A 77 -14.59 -14.33 10.78
C PHE A 77 -13.27 -14.81 10.18
N ILE A 78 -13.00 -14.53 8.90
CA ILE A 78 -11.81 -14.99 8.18
C ILE A 78 -10.71 -13.94 8.28
N ASN A 79 -9.49 -14.39 8.56
CA ASN A 79 -8.29 -13.55 8.49
C ASN A 79 -7.47 -13.93 7.26
N LEU A 80 -7.21 -12.96 6.40
CA LEU A 80 -6.41 -13.10 5.19
C LEU A 80 -5.11 -12.29 5.33
N SER A 81 -4.02 -12.78 4.77
CA SER A 81 -2.77 -12.03 4.70
C SER A 81 -2.85 -10.95 3.63
N VAL A 82 -2.62 -9.70 4.02
CA VAL A 82 -2.59 -8.56 3.08
C VAL A 82 -1.50 -8.75 2.04
N ASN A 83 -0.33 -9.24 2.45
CA ASN A 83 0.78 -9.55 1.55
C ASN A 83 0.36 -10.50 0.41
N LYS A 84 -0.36 -11.58 0.75
CA LYS A 84 -0.84 -12.55 -0.25
C LYS A 84 -1.89 -11.94 -1.18
N ILE A 85 -2.85 -11.19 -0.63
CA ILE A 85 -3.87 -10.51 -1.45
C ILE A 85 -3.20 -9.57 -2.44
N LEU A 86 -2.29 -8.71 -1.95
CA LEU A 86 -1.64 -7.71 -2.79
C LEU A 86 -0.87 -8.34 -3.94
N LYS A 87 -0.07 -9.38 -3.67
CA LYS A 87 0.70 -10.08 -4.71
C LYS A 87 -0.19 -10.64 -5.81
N GLU A 88 -1.31 -11.26 -5.45
CA GLU A 88 -2.26 -11.75 -6.45
C GLU A 88 -2.90 -10.62 -7.27
N MET A 89 -3.09 -9.44 -6.68
CA MET A 89 -3.68 -8.29 -7.36
C MET A 89 -2.72 -7.61 -8.35
N ILE A 90 -1.42 -7.69 -8.11
CA ILE A 90 -0.42 -6.94 -8.88
C ILE A 90 0.53 -7.82 -9.71
N LYS A 91 0.34 -9.15 -9.70
CA LYS A 91 1.20 -10.12 -10.41
C LYS A 91 1.32 -9.90 -11.92
N ASP A 92 0.33 -9.24 -12.53
CA ASP A 92 0.30 -9.03 -13.98
C ASP A 92 0.91 -7.67 -14.39
N TYR A 93 1.41 -6.87 -13.45
CA TYR A 93 2.06 -5.59 -13.74
C TYR A 93 3.52 -5.82 -14.14
N GLN A 94 3.88 -5.36 -15.35
CA GLN A 94 5.21 -5.61 -15.95
C GLN A 94 6.36 -4.95 -15.18
N ASP A 95 6.10 -3.84 -14.50
CA ASP A 95 7.11 -3.09 -13.75
C ASP A 95 7.24 -3.54 -12.28
N ILE A 96 6.67 -4.71 -11.94
CA ILE A 96 6.64 -5.23 -10.57
C ILE A 96 7.17 -6.65 -10.53
N GLU A 97 8.18 -6.88 -9.68
CA GLU A 97 8.63 -8.23 -9.31
C GLU A 97 8.08 -8.63 -7.94
N ILE A 98 7.58 -9.86 -7.83
CA ILE A 98 7.05 -10.41 -6.58
C ILE A 98 8.14 -11.20 -5.85
N THR A 99 8.34 -10.90 -4.56
CA THR A 99 9.25 -11.66 -3.69
C THR A 99 8.48 -12.33 -2.55
N ASP A 100 9.14 -13.12 -1.70
CA ASP A 100 8.48 -13.72 -0.54
C ASP A 100 8.00 -12.70 0.49
N ARG A 101 8.72 -11.57 0.67
CA ARG A 101 8.43 -10.58 1.73
C ARG A 101 7.65 -9.36 1.26
N GLY A 102 7.67 -9.07 -0.04
CA GLY A 102 7.09 -7.86 -0.57
C GLY A 102 7.10 -7.83 -2.08
N VAL A 103 7.20 -6.64 -2.64
CA VAL A 103 7.19 -6.38 -4.08
C VAL A 103 8.29 -5.39 -4.42
N ILE A 104 8.95 -5.57 -5.55
CA ILE A 104 9.97 -4.66 -6.07
C ILE A 104 9.32 -3.91 -7.22
N VAL A 105 9.31 -2.59 -7.14
CA VAL A 105 8.87 -1.70 -8.21
C VAL A 105 10.10 -1.27 -8.98
N LEU A 106 10.23 -1.78 -10.20
CA LEU A 106 11.35 -1.47 -11.08
C LEU A 106 11.34 0.03 -11.37
N ASN A 107 12.39 0.74 -10.96
CA ASN A 107 12.42 2.19 -11.08
C ASN A 107 13.83 2.76 -11.19
N ASP A 108 14.22 3.02 -12.44
CA ASP A 108 15.53 3.60 -12.75
C ASP A 108 15.69 5.06 -12.32
N PHE A 109 14.62 5.77 -11.99
CA PHE A 109 14.65 7.20 -11.69
C PHE A 109 14.71 7.51 -10.19
N LEU A 110 14.44 6.53 -9.32
CA LEU A 110 14.47 6.73 -7.87
C LEU A 110 15.91 6.65 -7.34
N LYS A 111 16.30 7.66 -6.58
CA LYS A 111 17.58 7.69 -5.86
C LYS A 111 17.42 7.32 -4.39
N SER A 112 16.40 7.86 -3.72
CA SER A 112 16.13 7.54 -2.32
C SER A 112 14.66 7.77 -1.96
N VAL A 113 14.20 7.02 -0.95
CA VAL A 113 12.92 7.26 -0.26
C VAL A 113 13.19 7.21 1.24
N GLU A 114 12.76 8.25 1.95
CA GLU A 114 12.92 8.38 3.39
C GLU A 114 11.59 8.72 4.04
N LEU A 115 11.32 8.13 5.20
CA LEU A 115 10.15 8.47 6.02
C LEU A 115 10.61 9.36 7.17
N LYS A 116 10.11 10.60 7.25
CA LYS A 116 10.53 11.59 8.25
C LYS A 116 9.34 12.41 8.73
N ASN A 117 9.07 12.38 10.04
CA ASN A 117 8.12 13.27 10.71
C ASN A 117 6.79 13.43 9.97
N GLY A 118 6.12 12.33 9.62
CA GLY A 118 4.83 12.39 8.92
C GLY A 118 4.90 12.61 7.40
N HIS A 119 6.10 12.54 6.80
CA HIS A 119 6.31 12.75 5.37
C HIS A 119 7.03 11.58 4.71
N VAL A 120 6.70 11.35 3.44
CA VAL A 120 7.50 10.55 2.50
C VAL A 120 8.35 11.51 1.66
N CYS A 121 9.65 11.43 1.82
CA CYS A 121 10.63 12.22 1.09
C CYS A 121 11.22 11.37 -0.03
N ILE A 122 11.05 11.79 -1.29
CA ILE A 122 11.48 11.07 -2.47
C ILE A 122 12.52 11.90 -3.22
N GLU A 123 13.69 11.31 -3.48
CA GLU A 123 14.73 11.88 -4.32
C GLU A 123 14.79 11.13 -5.65
N LEU A 124 14.83 11.89 -6.74
CA LEU A 124 15.02 11.35 -8.09
C LEU A 124 16.49 11.48 -8.49
N LYS A 125 16.95 10.64 -9.42
CA LYS A 125 18.30 10.70 -10.01
C LYS A 125 18.49 11.95 -10.90
#